data_AF-A0A1M3C5B7-F1
#
_entry.id   AF-A0A1M3C5B7-F1
#
_cell.length_a   1.000
_cell.length_b   1.000
_cell.length_c   1.000
_cell.angle_alpha   90.00
_cell.angle_beta   90.00
_cell.angle_gamma   90.00
#
_symmetry.space_group_name_H-M   'P 1'
#
loop_
_entity.id
_entity.type
_entity.pdbx_description
1 polymer ?
#
loop_
_entity_poly.entity_id
_entity_poly.type
_entity_poly.pdbx_seq_one_letter_code
_entity_poly.pdbx_strand_id
1 'polypeptide(L)'
;MRNDGDEVQGGEFGDRRREPAFNLPASLVFVLGVLTLIHLVRTYLLSASTDEFVLLHFGFIPGRYSIPLSEQDLGWLWSPVTYSLLHGGWEHLIFNAFWMVAFGAPVVRRIGRTRFFLFWCLSAIAAVAFHTALHWGAMILVVGASGVVSGLMGAAARFVFSPSGRISRQFAHLNRRLTIAEALSNRSVLVFSGIWFLTNFLIGFGQIFGTVAGGAIAWEA
;
A
#
# COMPACT_ATOMS: atom_id res chain seq x y z
N MET A 1 41.05 -61.57 -18.66
CA MET A 1 40.48 -60.46 -19.46
C MET A 1 39.24 -60.01 -18.71
N ARG A 2 39.29 -58.85 -18.03
CA ARG A 2 38.77 -57.55 -18.48
C ARG A 2 37.23 -57.60 -18.63
N ASN A 3 36.40 -56.74 -18.02
CA ASN A 3 36.66 -55.45 -17.39
C ASN A 3 35.49 -55.11 -16.44
N ASP A 4 35.83 -54.64 -15.24
CA ASP A 4 34.93 -53.91 -14.35
C ASP A 4 34.59 -52.54 -14.96
N GLY A 5 33.39 -52.03 -14.68
CA GLY A 5 32.95 -50.74 -15.17
C GLY A 5 31.56 -50.37 -14.67
N ASP A 6 31.41 -50.27 -13.34
CA ASP A 6 30.34 -49.50 -12.71
C ASP A 6 30.42 -48.04 -13.20
N GLU A 7 29.53 -47.64 -14.10
CA GLU A 7 29.35 -46.23 -14.43
C GLU A 7 28.58 -45.54 -13.30
N VAL A 8 29.37 -44.89 -12.46
CA VAL A 8 28.98 -43.98 -11.40
C VAL A 8 28.07 -42.87 -11.95
N GLN A 9 26.95 -42.70 -11.23
CA GLN A 9 25.98 -41.61 -11.34
C GLN A 9 26.66 -40.24 -11.47
N GLY A 10 26.64 -39.67 -12.68
CA GLY A 10 26.90 -38.25 -12.90
C GLY A 10 25.68 -37.45 -12.49
N GLY A 11 25.61 -37.04 -11.22
CA GLY A 11 24.61 -36.11 -10.74
C GLY A 11 24.65 -34.82 -11.55
N GLU A 12 23.57 -34.53 -12.28
CA GLU A 12 23.27 -33.19 -12.75
C GLU A 12 23.17 -32.30 -11.50
N PHE A 13 24.26 -31.61 -11.19
CA PHE A 13 24.21 -30.41 -10.37
C PHE A 13 23.44 -29.37 -11.18
N GLY A 14 22.11 -29.50 -11.13
CA GLY A 14 21.18 -28.52 -11.66
C GLY A 14 21.61 -27.16 -11.12
N ASP A 15 22.05 -26.32 -12.05
CA ASP A 15 22.41 -24.94 -11.83
C ASP A 15 21.27 -24.31 -11.04
N ARG A 16 21.46 -24.20 -9.71
CA ARG A 16 20.51 -23.52 -8.82
C ARG A 16 20.65 -22.04 -9.17
N ARG A 17 20.04 -21.65 -10.30
CA ARG A 17 19.79 -20.25 -10.65
C ARG A 17 19.25 -19.63 -9.38
N ARG A 18 20.04 -18.74 -8.80
CA ARG A 18 19.66 -17.98 -7.61
C ARG A 18 18.40 -17.23 -7.98
N GLU A 19 17.24 -17.78 -7.63
CA GLU A 19 15.99 -17.05 -7.76
C GLU A 19 16.15 -15.79 -6.91
N PRO A 20 15.92 -14.59 -7.48
CA PRO A 20 16.01 -13.37 -6.71
C PRO A 20 15.13 -13.50 -5.46
N ALA A 21 15.69 -13.21 -4.29
CA ALA A 21 14.96 -13.30 -3.01
C ALA A 21 13.67 -12.47 -3.00
N PHE A 22 13.56 -11.49 -3.91
CA PHE A 22 12.39 -10.66 -4.15
C PHE A 22 12.05 -10.60 -5.65
N ASN A 23 11.32 -11.58 -6.16
CA ASN A 23 10.66 -11.46 -7.46
C ASN A 23 9.42 -10.54 -7.32
N LEU A 24 9.61 -9.22 -7.30
CA LEU A 24 8.49 -8.27 -7.21
C LEU A 24 7.88 -7.99 -8.59
N PRO A 25 6.55 -7.88 -8.71
CA PRO A 25 5.94 -7.47 -9.97
C PRO A 25 6.45 -6.09 -10.42
N ALA A 26 6.74 -5.94 -11.71
CA ALA A 26 7.30 -4.69 -12.26
C ALA A 26 6.43 -3.46 -11.98
N SER A 27 5.10 -3.60 -11.97
CA SER A 27 4.20 -2.48 -11.64
C SER A 27 4.31 -2.02 -10.19
N LEU A 28 4.64 -2.94 -9.27
CA LEU A 28 4.84 -2.59 -7.86
C LEU A 28 6.18 -1.86 -7.68
N VAL A 29 7.24 -2.36 -8.33
CA VAL A 29 8.55 -1.68 -8.35
C VAL A 29 8.41 -0.27 -8.95
N PHE A 30 7.68 -0.15 -10.06
CA PHE A 30 7.39 1.14 -10.69
C PHE A 30 6.72 2.12 -9.72
N VAL A 31 5.64 1.70 -9.04
CA VAL A 31 4.94 2.58 -8.09
C VAL A 31 5.85 2.97 -6.94
N LEU A 32 6.59 2.04 -6.34
CA LEU A 32 7.55 2.35 -5.27
C LEU A 32 8.58 3.39 -5.74
N GLY A 33 9.12 3.23 -6.95
CA GLY A 33 10.03 4.19 -7.55
C GLY A 33 9.39 5.57 -7.74
N VAL A 34 8.14 5.64 -8.20
CA VAL A 34 7.40 6.90 -8.35
C VAL A 34 7.18 7.58 -6.99
N LEU A 35 6.76 6.84 -5.97
CA LEU A 35 6.53 7.40 -4.63
C LEU A 35 7.83 7.93 -4.02
N THR A 36 8.92 7.17 -4.15
CA THR A 36 10.24 7.60 -3.70
C THR A 36 10.73 8.82 -4.46
N LEU A 37 10.53 8.87 -5.78
CA LEU A 37 10.91 10.03 -6.59
C LEU A 37 10.13 11.28 -6.20
N ILE A 38 8.80 11.17 -6.05
CA ILE A 38 7.96 12.28 -5.61
C ILE A 38 8.45 12.81 -4.27
N HIS A 39 8.72 11.92 -3.31
CA HIS A 39 9.20 12.32 -1.98
C HIS A 39 10.59 12.96 -2.03
N LEU A 40 11.53 12.39 -2.80
CA LEU A 40 12.86 12.97 -3.00
C LEU A 40 12.82 14.39 -3.58
N VAL A 41 12.04 14.58 -4.64
CA VAL A 41 11.86 15.89 -5.29
C VAL A 41 11.30 16.90 -4.29
N ARG A 42 10.22 16.51 -3.59
CA ARG A 42 9.56 17.36 -2.59
C ARG A 42 10.48 17.78 -1.45
N THR A 43 11.24 16.84 -0.90
CA THR A 43 12.07 17.07 0.29
C THR A 43 13.38 17.79 -0.03
N TYR A 44 14.00 17.55 -1.19
CA TYR A 44 15.36 18.02 -1.45
C TYR A 44 15.51 18.99 -2.62
N LEU A 45 14.52 19.09 -3.52
CA LEU A 45 14.62 19.94 -4.72
C LEU A 45 13.65 21.13 -4.70
N LEU A 46 12.49 21.00 -4.06
CA LEU A 46 11.52 22.09 -3.99
C LEU A 46 11.87 23.08 -2.88
N SER A 47 11.55 24.36 -3.10
CA SER A 47 11.53 25.35 -2.02
C SER A 47 10.37 25.04 -1.07
N ALA A 48 10.48 25.47 0.19
CA ALA A 48 9.44 25.24 1.20
C ALA A 48 8.04 25.70 0.75
N SER A 49 7.94 26.88 0.12
CA SER A 49 6.67 27.41 -0.39
C SER A 49 6.10 26.60 -1.56
N THR A 50 6.97 26.00 -2.39
CA THR A 50 6.53 25.16 -3.50
C THR A 50 6.11 23.78 -3.01
N ASP A 51 6.79 23.22 -2.00
CA ASP A 51 6.37 21.96 -1.38
C ASP A 51 5.03 22.11 -0.65
N GLU A 52 4.84 23.20 0.08
CA GLU A 52 3.56 23.53 0.72
C GLU A 52 2.43 23.65 -0.33
N PHE A 53 2.69 24.33 -1.44
CA PHE A 53 1.74 24.40 -2.55
C PHE A 53 1.38 22.99 -3.07
N VAL A 54 2.37 22.12 -3.29
CA VAL A 54 2.15 20.74 -3.75
C VAL A 54 1.32 19.96 -2.72
N LEU A 55 1.66 20.06 -1.44
CA LEU A 55 0.92 19.40 -0.36
C LEU A 55 -0.53 19.83 -0.31
N LEU A 56 -0.80 21.13 -0.35
CA LEU A 56 -2.17 21.64 -0.24
C LEU A 56 -3.02 21.34 -1.49
N HIS A 57 -2.43 21.31 -2.69
CA HIS A 57 -3.17 21.08 -3.93
C HIS A 57 -3.35 19.60 -4.28
N PHE A 58 -2.40 18.74 -3.91
CA PHE A 58 -2.44 17.30 -4.24
C PHE A 58 -2.71 16.41 -3.02
N GLY A 59 -2.60 16.94 -1.80
CA GLY A 59 -3.09 16.28 -0.60
C GLY A 59 -4.60 16.42 -0.46
N PHE A 60 -5.21 15.53 0.33
CA PHE A 60 -6.64 15.52 0.54
C PHE A 60 -7.00 16.33 1.79
N ILE A 61 -7.99 17.21 1.69
CA ILE A 61 -8.49 18.00 2.81
C ILE A 61 -10.02 17.85 2.86
N PRO A 62 -10.60 17.22 3.89
CA PRO A 62 -12.05 17.03 3.99
C PRO A 62 -12.84 18.33 3.87
N GLY A 63 -12.30 19.42 4.43
CA GLY A 63 -12.88 20.76 4.35
C GLY A 63 -13.16 21.27 2.94
N ARG A 64 -12.44 20.81 1.90
CA ARG A 64 -12.70 21.19 0.50
C ARG A 64 -14.14 20.87 0.06
N TYR A 65 -14.71 19.79 0.58
CA TYR A 65 -16.08 19.36 0.23
C TYR A 65 -17.17 20.10 1.02
N SER A 66 -16.77 20.97 1.96
CA SER A 66 -17.68 21.88 2.67
C SER A 66 -17.73 23.29 2.07
N ILE A 67 -16.81 23.60 1.14
CA ILE A 67 -16.69 24.91 0.49
C ILE A 67 -17.44 24.87 -0.86
N PRO A 68 -18.19 25.92 -1.25
CA PRO A 68 -18.82 25.98 -2.57
C PRO A 68 -17.80 25.81 -3.71
N LEU A 69 -18.18 25.08 -4.78
CA LEU A 69 -17.29 24.84 -5.93
C LEU A 69 -16.82 26.13 -6.62
N SER A 70 -17.59 27.22 -6.54
CA SER A 70 -17.23 28.54 -7.08
C SER A 70 -16.11 29.24 -6.32
N GLU A 71 -15.79 28.79 -5.12
CA GLU A 71 -14.86 29.45 -4.19
C GLU A 71 -13.56 28.65 -3.99
N GLN A 72 -13.36 27.56 -4.74
CA GLN A 72 -12.20 26.69 -4.58
C GLN A 72 -11.54 26.31 -5.91
N ASP A 73 -10.25 25.94 -5.81
CA ASP A 73 -9.50 25.37 -6.92
C ASP A 73 -10.02 23.96 -7.30
N LEU A 74 -9.51 23.39 -8.39
CA LEU A 74 -9.90 22.07 -8.88
C LEU A 74 -9.33 20.90 -8.06
N GLY A 75 -8.64 21.15 -6.95
CA GLY A 75 -8.07 20.16 -6.05
C GLY A 75 -9.08 19.15 -5.53
N TRP A 76 -10.35 19.53 -5.37
CA TRP A 76 -11.44 18.62 -4.99
C TRP A 76 -11.61 17.44 -5.98
N LEU A 77 -11.17 17.59 -7.24
CA LEU A 77 -11.33 16.58 -8.28
C LEU A 77 -10.26 15.50 -8.20
N TRP A 78 -8.98 15.87 -8.02
CA TRP A 78 -7.85 14.94 -8.08
C TRP A 78 -7.28 14.55 -6.72
N SER A 79 -7.49 15.36 -5.67
CA SER A 79 -7.00 15.05 -4.32
C SER A 79 -7.50 13.70 -3.76
N PRO A 80 -8.70 13.17 -4.12
CA PRO A 80 -9.12 11.83 -3.66
C PRO A 80 -8.20 10.68 -4.08
N VAL A 81 -7.37 10.88 -5.09
CA VAL A 81 -6.40 9.88 -5.56
C VAL A 81 -4.97 10.35 -5.31
N THR A 82 -4.65 11.61 -5.64
CA THR A 82 -3.27 12.11 -5.62
C THR A 82 -2.65 12.18 -4.23
N TYR A 83 -3.47 12.31 -3.17
CA TYR A 83 -2.98 12.30 -1.79
C TYR A 83 -2.21 11.00 -1.45
N SER A 84 -2.61 9.89 -2.07
CA SER A 84 -2.00 8.57 -1.87
C SER A 84 -0.59 8.46 -2.45
N LEU A 85 -0.16 9.44 -3.24
CA LEU A 85 1.18 9.52 -3.82
C LEU A 85 2.14 10.36 -2.99
N LEU A 86 1.61 11.20 -2.10
CA LEU A 86 2.36 12.09 -1.24
C LEU A 86 2.67 11.42 0.09
N HIS A 87 3.78 11.80 0.71
CA HIS A 87 4.17 11.32 2.05
C HIS A 87 4.65 12.50 2.89
N GLY A 88 4.35 12.46 4.18
CA GLY A 88 4.73 13.49 5.16
C GLY A 88 6.17 13.38 5.67
N GLY A 89 6.83 12.24 5.44
CA GLY A 89 8.19 11.96 5.91
C GLY A 89 8.72 10.62 5.40
N TRP A 90 10.00 10.35 5.66
CA TRP A 90 10.69 9.14 5.20
C TRP A 90 10.17 7.90 5.91
N GLU A 91 9.95 8.00 7.20
CA GLU A 91 9.35 6.96 8.03
C GLU A 91 7.92 6.61 7.55
N HIS A 92 7.15 7.60 7.07
CA HIS A 92 5.87 7.36 6.40
C HIS A 92 6.03 6.50 5.15
N LEU A 93 6.91 6.94 4.27
CA LEU A 93 7.12 6.29 2.98
C LEU A 93 7.64 4.86 3.17
N ILE A 94 8.61 4.66 4.06
CA ILE A 94 9.21 3.36 4.33
C ILE A 94 8.17 2.40 4.93
N PHE A 95 7.35 2.88 5.88
CA PHE A 95 6.29 2.08 6.47
C PHE A 95 5.27 1.62 5.42
N ASN A 96 4.78 2.54 4.58
CA ASN A 96 3.86 2.20 3.49
C ASN A 96 4.51 1.27 2.47
N ALA A 97 5.76 1.53 2.07
CA ALA A 97 6.49 0.70 1.11
C ALA A 97 6.66 -0.74 1.61
N PHE A 98 7.02 -0.92 2.89
CA PHE A 98 7.17 -2.24 3.50
C PHE A 98 5.88 -3.07 3.39
N TRP A 99 4.75 -2.50 3.79
CA TRP A 99 3.47 -3.21 3.75
C TRP A 99 2.94 -3.37 2.32
N MET A 100 3.18 -2.39 1.46
CA MET A 100 2.84 -2.48 0.04
C MET A 100 3.61 -3.60 -0.66
N VAL A 101 4.88 -3.82 -0.32
CA VAL A 101 5.65 -4.97 -0.81
C VAL A 101 5.03 -6.28 -0.31
N ALA A 102 4.69 -6.35 0.97
CA ALA A 102 4.13 -7.56 1.58
C ALA A 102 2.78 -7.98 0.96
N PHE A 103 1.87 -7.04 0.70
CA PHE A 103 0.51 -7.33 0.26
C PHE A 103 0.21 -6.96 -1.19
N GLY A 104 0.90 -5.97 -1.73
CA GLY A 104 0.76 -5.57 -3.13
C GLY A 104 1.25 -6.64 -4.10
N ALA A 105 2.37 -7.31 -3.80
CA ALA A 105 2.92 -8.34 -4.69
C ALA A 105 1.93 -9.49 -4.99
N PRO A 106 1.30 -10.15 -3.99
CA PRO A 106 0.33 -11.21 -4.27
C PRO A 106 -0.95 -10.68 -4.94
N VAL A 107 -1.39 -9.45 -4.64
CA VAL A 107 -2.56 -8.84 -5.30
C VAL A 107 -2.26 -8.55 -6.77
N VAL A 108 -1.15 -7.90 -7.09
CA VAL A 108 -0.73 -7.60 -8.46
C VAL A 108 -0.60 -8.86 -9.29
N ARG A 109 0.02 -9.93 -8.75
CA ARG A 109 0.13 -11.23 -9.43
C ARG A 109 -1.24 -11.82 -9.76
N ARG A 110 -2.25 -11.57 -8.92
CA ARG A 110 -3.60 -12.10 -9.10
C ARG A 110 -4.44 -11.29 -10.10
N ILE A 111 -4.41 -9.96 -10.01
CA ILE A 111 -5.31 -9.09 -10.79
C ILE A 111 -4.63 -8.48 -12.02
N GLY A 112 -3.30 -8.55 -12.11
CA GLY A 112 -2.51 -7.94 -13.17
C GLY A 112 -2.37 -6.43 -13.01
N ARG A 113 -1.50 -5.84 -13.86
CA ARG A 113 -1.09 -4.43 -13.80
C ARG A 113 -2.25 -3.44 -13.89
N THR A 114 -3.13 -3.58 -14.89
CA THR A 114 -4.20 -2.59 -15.14
C THR A 114 -5.19 -2.56 -13.99
N ARG A 115 -5.63 -3.72 -13.51
CA ARG A 115 -6.56 -3.81 -12.38
C ARG A 115 -5.92 -3.36 -11.08
N PHE A 116 -4.61 -3.50 -10.92
CA PHE A 116 -3.89 -2.95 -9.77
C PHE A 116 -3.97 -1.43 -9.70
N PHE A 117 -3.79 -0.70 -10.80
CA PHE A 117 -3.93 0.76 -10.79
C PHE A 117 -5.38 1.20 -10.58
N LEU A 118 -6.37 0.50 -11.15
CA LEU A 118 -7.77 0.77 -10.84
C LEU A 118 -8.07 0.51 -9.35
N PHE A 119 -7.54 -0.58 -8.80
CA PHE A 119 -7.67 -0.92 -7.39
C PHE A 119 -7.02 0.13 -6.49
N TRP A 120 -5.87 0.68 -6.89
CA TRP A 120 -5.21 1.80 -6.21
C TRP A 120 -6.14 3.00 -6.09
N CYS A 121 -6.67 3.49 -7.22
CA CYS A 121 -7.55 4.66 -7.23
C CYS A 121 -8.82 4.43 -6.40
N LEU A 122 -9.46 3.28 -6.56
CA LEU A 122 -10.67 2.95 -5.80
C LEU A 122 -10.40 2.84 -4.29
N SER A 123 -9.25 2.28 -3.89
CA SER A 123 -8.89 2.17 -2.47
C SER A 123 -8.57 3.55 -1.87
N ALA A 124 -7.85 4.39 -2.62
CA ALA A 124 -7.57 5.77 -2.22
C ALA A 124 -8.87 6.56 -2.02
N ILE A 125 -9.78 6.53 -3.00
CA ILE A 125 -11.08 7.22 -2.92
C ILE A 125 -11.91 6.70 -1.76
N ALA A 126 -11.99 5.37 -1.57
CA ALA A 126 -12.77 4.78 -0.50
C ALA A 126 -12.25 5.17 0.90
N ALA A 127 -10.92 5.22 1.06
CA ALA A 127 -10.26 5.62 2.30
C ALA A 127 -10.61 7.08 2.65
N VAL A 128 -10.39 8.04 1.75
CA VAL A 128 -10.72 9.44 2.05
C VAL A 128 -12.22 9.71 2.13
N ALA A 129 -13.07 8.94 1.45
CA ALA A 129 -14.51 9.03 1.62
C ALA A 129 -14.92 8.62 3.05
N PHE A 130 -14.34 7.54 3.57
CA PHE A 130 -14.55 7.12 4.96
C PHE A 130 -13.98 8.15 5.95
N HIS A 131 -12.75 8.62 5.73
CA HIS A 131 -12.15 9.67 6.54
C HIS A 131 -13.00 10.95 6.57
N THR A 132 -13.54 11.36 5.42
CA THR A 132 -14.42 12.54 5.29
C THR A 132 -15.74 12.36 6.01
N ALA A 133 -16.31 11.16 6.01
CA ALA A 133 -17.53 10.86 6.77
C ALA A 133 -17.32 11.05 8.29
N LEU A 134 -16.10 10.83 8.79
CA LEU A 134 -15.75 11.02 10.20
C LEU A 134 -15.28 12.45 10.52
N HIS A 135 -14.68 13.15 9.56
CA HIS A 135 -14.03 14.46 9.75
C HIS A 135 -14.60 15.53 8.81
N TRP A 136 -15.92 15.56 8.64
CA TRP A 136 -16.57 16.48 7.72
C TRP A 136 -16.23 17.95 8.05
N GLY A 137 -15.81 18.71 7.04
CA GLY A 137 -15.44 20.12 7.20
C GLY A 137 -14.07 20.37 7.86
N ALA A 138 -13.34 19.33 8.28
CA ALA A 138 -12.06 19.50 8.95
C ALA A 138 -10.96 19.99 7.96
N MET A 139 -10.20 21.00 8.37
CA MET A 139 -9.06 21.53 7.63
C MET A 139 -7.76 20.79 8.00
N ILE A 140 -7.82 19.45 7.89
CA ILE A 140 -6.70 18.55 8.17
C ILE A 140 -6.16 18.04 6.84
N LEU A 141 -4.83 18.11 6.67
CA LEU A 141 -4.18 17.64 5.47
C LEU A 141 -3.90 16.14 5.58
N VAL A 142 -4.47 15.36 4.67
CA VAL A 142 -4.27 13.92 4.56
C VAL A 142 -3.33 13.64 3.39
N VAL A 143 -2.25 12.90 3.64
CA VAL A 143 -1.33 12.37 2.63
C VAL A 143 -0.92 10.96 3.02
N GLY A 144 -0.54 10.14 2.05
CA GLY A 144 0.02 8.81 2.30
C GLY A 144 -0.74 7.70 1.60
N ALA A 145 0.01 6.66 1.20
CA ALA A 145 -0.55 5.48 0.55
C ALA A 145 -1.27 4.51 1.51
N SER A 146 -1.44 4.86 2.79
CA SER A 146 -1.95 3.98 3.86
C SER A 146 -3.34 3.41 3.55
N GLY A 147 -4.27 4.23 3.03
CA GLY A 147 -5.58 3.76 2.58
C GLY A 147 -5.51 2.72 1.45
N VAL A 148 -4.56 2.89 0.53
CA VAL A 148 -4.31 1.91 -0.54
C VAL A 148 -3.69 0.64 0.02
N VAL A 149 -2.73 0.75 0.94
CA VAL A 149 -2.13 -0.39 1.64
C VAL A 149 -3.20 -1.20 2.38
N SER A 150 -4.11 -0.54 3.11
CA SER A 150 -5.25 -1.17 3.76
C SER A 150 -6.17 -1.89 2.76
N GLY A 151 -6.44 -1.28 1.60
CA GLY A 151 -7.14 -1.94 0.50
C GLY A 151 -6.42 -3.22 0.03
N LEU A 152 -5.11 -3.14 -0.24
CA LEU A 152 -4.30 -4.28 -0.69
C LEU A 152 -4.29 -5.40 0.36
N MET A 153 -4.23 -5.05 1.64
CA MET A 153 -4.34 -5.99 2.75
C MET A 153 -5.69 -6.69 2.79
N GLY A 154 -6.79 -5.95 2.70
CA GLY A 154 -8.13 -6.51 2.64
C GLY A 154 -8.33 -7.44 1.43
N ALA A 155 -7.79 -7.06 0.27
CA ALA A 155 -7.79 -7.90 -0.91
C ALA A 155 -6.96 -9.19 -0.70
N ALA A 156 -5.73 -9.05 -0.22
CA ALA A 156 -4.81 -10.15 0.05
C ALA A 156 -5.38 -11.14 1.07
N ALA A 157 -6.00 -10.65 2.16
CA ALA A 157 -6.60 -11.48 3.20
C ALA A 157 -7.64 -12.48 2.65
N ARG A 158 -8.29 -12.17 1.52
CA ARG A 158 -9.28 -13.05 0.89
C ARG A 158 -8.67 -14.26 0.17
N PHE A 159 -7.35 -14.37 0.06
CA PHE A 159 -6.72 -15.50 -0.63
C PHE A 159 -5.34 -15.88 -0.09
N VAL A 160 -4.66 -15.04 0.69
CA VAL A 160 -3.30 -15.34 1.20
C VAL A 160 -3.31 -16.44 2.25
N PHE A 161 -4.37 -16.54 3.06
CA PHE A 161 -4.50 -17.61 4.04
C PHE A 161 -4.97 -18.90 3.36
N SER A 162 -4.08 -19.89 3.26
CA SER A 162 -4.45 -21.24 2.85
C SER A 162 -5.44 -21.85 3.85
N PRO A 163 -6.38 -22.72 3.40
CA PRO A 163 -7.17 -23.55 4.31
C PRO A 163 -6.33 -24.35 5.32
N SER A 164 -5.08 -24.69 4.98
CA SER A 164 -4.13 -25.38 5.84
C SER A 164 -3.40 -24.48 6.85
N GLY A 165 -3.69 -23.17 6.88
CA GLY A 165 -3.04 -22.19 7.77
C GLY A 165 -1.59 -21.83 7.38
N ARG A 166 -1.00 -22.51 6.39
CA ARG A 166 0.36 -22.22 5.91
C ARG A 166 0.33 -21.08 4.88
N ILE A 167 1.16 -20.05 5.09
CA ILE A 167 1.31 -18.95 4.13
C ILE A 167 2.41 -19.30 3.14
N SER A 168 2.05 -19.52 1.88
CA SER A 168 3.03 -19.57 0.79
C SER A 168 3.07 -18.21 0.10
N ARG A 169 4.13 -17.42 0.32
CA ARG A 169 4.27 -16.09 -0.29
C ARG A 169 4.26 -16.13 -1.82
N GLN A 170 4.85 -17.19 -2.39
CA GLN A 170 4.98 -17.35 -3.84
C GLN A 170 3.66 -17.78 -4.48
N PHE A 171 2.92 -18.70 -3.87
CA PHE A 171 1.74 -19.32 -4.49
C PHE A 171 0.40 -18.85 -3.89
N ALA A 172 0.41 -18.00 -2.86
CA ALA A 172 -0.81 -17.46 -2.24
C ALA A 172 -1.79 -16.86 -3.26
N HIS A 173 -1.28 -16.19 -4.29
CA HIS A 173 -2.09 -15.58 -5.34
C HIS A 173 -2.92 -16.59 -6.16
N LEU A 174 -2.58 -17.89 -6.11
CA LEU A 174 -3.30 -18.98 -6.78
C LEU A 174 -4.42 -19.59 -5.92
N ASN A 175 -4.45 -19.31 -4.62
CA ASN A 175 -5.47 -19.85 -3.72
C ASN A 175 -6.89 -19.41 -4.14
N ARG A 176 -7.90 -20.16 -3.70
CA ARG A 176 -9.31 -19.76 -3.85
C ARG A 176 -9.54 -18.41 -3.17
N ARG A 177 -10.21 -17.50 -3.87
CA ARG A 177 -10.67 -16.23 -3.30
C ARG A 177 -11.90 -16.49 -2.45
N LEU A 178 -11.82 -16.23 -1.15
CA LEU A 178 -12.94 -16.22 -0.23
C LEU A 178 -13.94 -15.14 -0.62
N THR A 179 -15.23 -15.43 -0.48
CA THR A 179 -16.31 -14.43 -0.45
C THR A 179 -16.12 -13.48 0.74
N ILE A 180 -16.86 -12.37 0.76
CA ILE A 180 -16.79 -11.43 1.89
C ILE A 180 -17.26 -12.13 3.17
N ALA A 181 -18.36 -12.88 3.11
CA ALA A 181 -18.87 -13.66 4.24
C ALA A 181 -17.84 -14.69 4.74
N GLU A 182 -17.26 -15.50 3.85
CA GLU A 182 -16.22 -16.47 4.24
C GLU A 182 -14.99 -15.78 4.86
N ALA A 183 -14.57 -14.65 4.32
CA ALA A 183 -13.44 -13.90 4.86
C ALA A 183 -13.74 -13.35 6.26
N LEU A 184 -14.94 -12.81 6.47
CA LEU A 184 -15.40 -12.31 7.77
C LEU A 184 -15.67 -13.42 8.80
N SER A 185 -15.80 -14.68 8.38
CA SER A 185 -15.87 -15.83 9.28
C SER A 185 -14.51 -16.54 9.47
N ASN A 186 -13.47 -16.13 8.74
CA ASN A 186 -12.16 -16.78 8.83
C ASN A 186 -11.34 -16.20 9.99
N ARG A 187 -10.98 -17.04 10.96
CA ARG A 187 -10.22 -16.63 12.15
C ARG A 187 -8.89 -15.94 11.81
N SER A 188 -8.15 -16.43 10.81
CA SER A 188 -6.85 -15.84 10.44
C SER A 188 -7.03 -14.45 9.85
N VAL A 189 -8.06 -14.27 9.01
CA VAL A 189 -8.43 -12.94 8.47
C VAL A 189 -8.83 -12.00 9.59
N LEU A 190 -9.68 -12.42 10.52
CA LEU A 190 -10.14 -11.57 11.63
C LEU A 190 -9.01 -11.16 12.56
N VAL A 191 -8.14 -12.09 12.97
CA VAL A 191 -6.99 -11.79 13.84
C VAL A 191 -6.05 -10.82 13.13
N PHE A 192 -5.74 -11.07 11.86
CA PHE A 192 -4.87 -10.21 11.06
C PHE A 192 -5.46 -8.79 10.90
N SER A 193 -6.74 -8.69 10.50
CA SER A 193 -7.42 -7.40 10.36
C SER A 193 -7.54 -6.66 11.69
N GLY A 194 -7.75 -7.38 12.80
CA GLY A 194 -7.77 -6.80 14.15
C GLY A 194 -6.42 -6.21 14.57
N ILE A 195 -5.32 -6.95 14.35
CA ILE A 195 -3.96 -6.44 14.62
C ILE A 195 -3.67 -5.22 13.74
N TRP A 196 -4.07 -5.25 12.47
CA TRP A 196 -3.88 -4.13 11.57
C TRP A 196 -4.66 -2.88 11.99
N PHE A 197 -5.95 -3.05 12.28
CA PHE A 197 -6.80 -1.96 12.78
C PHE A 197 -6.23 -1.37 14.07
N LEU A 198 -5.83 -2.20 15.02
CA LEU A 198 -5.22 -1.75 16.27
C LEU A 198 -3.92 -0.97 16.01
N THR A 199 -3.07 -1.45 15.08
CA THR A 199 -1.81 -0.77 14.75
C THR A 199 -2.08 0.61 14.12
N ASN A 200 -3.03 0.72 13.20
CA ASN A 200 -3.42 2.02 12.62
C ASN A 200 -4.00 2.94 13.70
N PHE A 201 -4.87 2.42 14.56
CA PHE A 201 -5.44 3.17 15.67
C PHE A 201 -4.37 3.70 16.63
N LEU A 202 -3.39 2.87 17.01
CA LEU A 202 -2.30 3.28 17.90
C LEU A 202 -1.35 4.29 17.23
N ILE A 203 -1.14 4.20 15.92
CA ILE A 203 -0.34 5.18 15.17
C ILE A 203 -1.07 6.53 15.08
N GLY A 204 -2.36 6.54 14.74
CA GLY A 204 -3.18 7.75 14.66
C GLY A 204 -3.39 8.42 16.02
N PHE A 205 -3.76 7.64 17.04
CA PHE A 205 -3.97 8.13 18.40
C PHE A 205 -2.67 8.48 19.13
N GLY A 206 -1.61 7.71 18.92
CA GLY A 206 -0.37 7.82 19.68
C GLY A 206 0.61 8.88 19.18
N GLN A 207 0.33 9.57 18.07
CA GLN A 207 1.24 10.57 17.45
C GLN A 207 2.68 10.04 17.28
N ILE A 208 2.83 8.71 17.11
CA ILE A 208 4.12 7.98 17.21
C ILE A 208 5.12 8.43 16.13
N PHE A 209 4.64 9.03 15.04
CA PHE A 209 5.46 9.54 13.94
C PHE A 209 5.51 11.07 13.83
N GLY A 210 5.11 11.79 14.87
CA GLY A 210 5.40 13.21 15.03
C GLY A 210 4.48 14.16 14.26
N THR A 211 4.03 15.19 14.97
CA THR A 211 3.53 16.43 14.38
C THR A 211 4.70 17.14 13.70
N VAL A 212 4.70 17.22 12.37
CA VAL A 212 5.57 18.16 11.68
C VAL A 212 5.13 19.56 12.10
N ALA A 213 6.04 20.34 12.70
CA ALA A 213 5.77 21.71 13.10
C ALA A 213 5.31 22.51 11.86
N GLY A 214 4.02 22.80 11.75
CA GLY A 214 3.43 23.53 10.62
C GLY A 214 2.03 23.10 10.18
N GLY A 215 1.50 21.97 10.65
CA GLY A 215 0.13 21.56 10.36
C GLY A 215 -0.08 20.09 10.66
N ALA A 216 -1.28 19.71 11.14
CA ALA A 216 -1.60 18.32 11.41
C ALA A 216 -1.69 17.55 10.09
N ILE A 217 -0.58 16.93 9.69
CA ILE A 217 -0.58 15.94 8.61
C ILE A 217 -1.15 14.66 9.20
N ALA A 218 -2.33 14.23 8.76
CA ALA A 218 -2.91 12.95 9.13
C ALA A 218 -2.33 11.85 8.24
N TRP A 219 -1.85 10.79 8.90
CA TRP A 219 -1.29 9.59 8.28
C TRP A 219 -2.36 8.51 8.05
N GLU A 220 -3.53 8.70 8.68
CA GLU A 220 -4.66 7.80 8.64
C GLU A 220 -5.66 8.22 7.56
N ALA A 221 -5.91 7.30 6.62
CA ALA A 221 -7.01 7.35 5.67
C ALA A 221 -7.61 5.96 5.56
#